data_AF-A0A7W2TCZ4-F1
#
_entry.id   AF-A0A7W2TCZ4-F1
#
_cell.length_a   1.000
_cell.length_b   1.000
_cell.length_c   1.000
_cell.angle_alpha   90.00
_cell.angle_beta   90.00
_cell.angle_gamma   90.00
#
_symmetry.space_group_name_H-M   'P 1'
#
loop_
_entity.id
_entity.type
_entity.pdbx_description
1 polymer ?
#
loop_
_entity_poly.entity_id
_entity_poly.type
_entity_poly.pdbx_seq_one_letter_code
_entity_poly.pdbx_strand_id
1 'polypeptide(L)'
;MELNFRVERFQFDNGEECCTLADSDGMPLMYPTLYVMRKLRAKDQAGTLENKISALSVLYTWLEHEEIDLNQRFSILNYLTEDELVNLRDFCANNFSTKSIDNLSQINAFKIVNTSEPITKLKTCPKYAPEFVKA
;
A
#
# COMPACT_ATOMS: atom_id res chain seq x y z
N MET A 1 21.26 1.15 -2.57
CA MET A 1 20.33 0.00 -2.65
C MET A 1 19.16 0.41 -3.51
N GLU A 2 18.71 -0.43 -4.44
CA GLU A 2 17.50 -0.15 -5.22
C GLU A 2 16.27 -0.60 -4.43
N LEU A 3 15.19 0.18 -4.51
CA LEU A 3 13.90 -0.18 -3.93
C LEU A 3 13.11 -0.98 -4.96
N ASN A 4 12.55 -2.11 -4.56
CA ASN A 4 11.65 -2.91 -5.40
C ASN A 4 10.23 -2.34 -5.43
N PHE A 5 9.92 -1.47 -4.48
CA PHE A 5 8.63 -0.81 -4.36
C PHE A 5 8.75 0.69 -4.61
N ARG A 6 7.73 1.25 -5.26
CA ARG A 6 7.74 2.62 -5.76
C ARG A 6 6.53 3.38 -5.26
N VAL A 7 6.74 4.64 -4.89
CA VAL A 7 5.66 5.52 -4.41
C VAL A 7 4.98 6.18 -5.59
N GLU A 8 3.75 5.78 -5.90
CA GLU A 8 2.95 6.38 -6.95
C GLU A 8 2.03 7.46 -6.40
N ARG A 9 2.01 8.62 -7.09
CA ARG A 9 1.13 9.73 -6.76
C ARG A 9 0.07 9.87 -7.85
N PHE A 10 -1.15 10.12 -7.41
CA PHE A 10 -2.29 10.31 -8.29
C PHE A 10 -3.20 11.43 -7.80
N GLN A 11 -3.81 12.10 -8.77
CA GLN A 11 -4.79 13.15 -8.52
C GLN A 11 -6.17 12.67 -8.97
N PHE A 12 -7.17 12.90 -8.12
CA PHE A 12 -8.57 12.66 -8.41
C PHE A 12 -9.18 13.85 -9.17
N ASP A 13 -10.31 13.62 -9.84
CA ASP A 13 -11.04 14.65 -10.60
C ASP A 13 -11.46 15.87 -9.75
N ASN A 14 -11.61 15.69 -8.44
CA ASN A 14 -11.94 16.76 -7.49
C ASN A 14 -10.71 17.59 -7.03
N GLY A 15 -9.53 17.30 -7.58
CA GLY A 15 -8.26 17.94 -7.23
C GLY A 15 -7.58 17.35 -5.99
N GLU A 16 -8.17 16.34 -5.34
CA GLU A 16 -7.52 15.67 -4.21
C GLU A 16 -6.33 14.85 -4.68
N GLU A 17 -5.20 15.00 -4.00
CA GLU A 17 -4.00 14.20 -4.25
C GLU A 17 -3.91 13.05 -3.27
N CYS A 18 -3.43 11.91 -3.74
CA CYS A 18 -3.20 10.73 -2.93
C CYS A 18 -1.99 9.97 -3.47
N CYS A 19 -1.45 9.09 -2.65
CA CYS A 19 -0.35 8.23 -3.06
C CYS A 19 -0.58 6.79 -2.63
N THR A 20 0.11 5.88 -3.29
CA THR A 20 0.07 4.44 -3.04
C THR A 20 1.47 3.86 -3.21
N LEU A 21 1.69 2.68 -2.65
CA LEU A 21 2.88 1.89 -2.90
C LEU A 21 2.58 0.91 -4.02
N ALA A 22 3.39 0.90 -5.08
CA ALA A 22 3.30 -0.04 -6.19
C ALA A 22 4.51 -1.00 -6.19
N ASP A 23 4.29 -2.22 -6.67
CA ASP A 23 5.35 -3.19 -6.93
C ASP A 23 6.13 -2.88 -8.23
N SER A 24 7.07 -3.76 -8.59
CA SER A 24 7.87 -3.65 -9.82
C SER A 24 7.03 -3.72 -11.10
N ASP A 25 5.87 -4.37 -11.06
CA ASP A 25 4.94 -4.49 -12.18
C ASP A 25 4.01 -3.26 -12.29
N GLY A 26 4.13 -2.29 -11.37
CA GLY A 26 3.31 -1.10 -11.30
C GLY A 26 1.93 -1.34 -10.67
N MET A 27 1.72 -2.49 -10.02
CA MET A 27 0.47 -2.80 -9.35
C MET A 27 0.47 -2.27 -7.91
N PRO A 28 -0.57 -1.55 -7.48
CA PRO A 28 -0.65 -1.02 -6.13
C PRO A 28 -0.84 -2.15 -5.11
N LEU A 29 -0.02 -2.14 -4.05
CA LEU A 29 -0.12 -3.09 -2.97
C LEU A 29 -1.40 -2.86 -2.15
N MET A 30 -2.26 -3.86 -2.12
CA MET A 30 -3.60 -3.78 -1.51
C MET A 30 -3.60 -3.24 -0.07
N TYR A 31 -2.78 -3.80 0.83
CA TYR A 31 -2.78 -3.41 2.25
C TYR A 31 -2.23 -1.99 2.49
N PRO A 32 -1.07 -1.60 1.92
CA PRO A 32 -0.61 -0.20 1.93
C PRO A 32 -1.64 0.78 1.37
N THR A 33 -2.23 0.49 0.20
CA THR A 33 -3.25 1.36 -0.39
C THR A 33 -4.45 1.52 0.53
N LEU A 34 -4.96 0.42 1.11
CA LEU A 34 -6.11 0.47 2.01
C LEU A 34 -5.78 1.24 3.29
N TYR A 35 -4.59 1.07 3.85
CA TYR A 35 -4.14 1.80 5.03
C TYR A 35 -4.08 3.31 4.77
N VAL A 36 -3.49 3.70 3.63
CA VAL A 36 -3.43 5.10 3.19
C VAL A 36 -4.83 5.70 3.08
N MET A 37 -5.71 5.06 2.30
CA MET A 37 -7.05 5.56 2.04
C MET A 37 -7.89 5.69 3.32
N ARG A 38 -7.78 4.71 4.22
CA ARG A 38 -8.68 4.61 5.38
C ARG A 38 -8.16 5.36 6.61
N LYS A 39 -6.84 5.44 6.81
CA LYS A 39 -6.25 5.94 8.06
C LYS A 39 -5.47 7.24 7.88
N LEU A 40 -4.72 7.35 6.79
CA LEU A 40 -3.79 8.48 6.61
C LEU A 40 -4.44 9.64 5.86
N ARG A 41 -5.24 9.37 4.81
CA ARG A 41 -5.88 10.41 3.98
C ARG A 41 -6.70 11.42 4.79
N ALA A 42 -7.42 10.97 5.82
CA ALA A 42 -8.25 11.86 6.64
C ALA A 42 -7.46 12.66 7.69
N LYS A 43 -6.17 12.33 7.91
CA LYS A 43 -5.36 12.85 9.02
C LYS A 43 -4.15 13.65 8.56
N ASP A 44 -3.55 13.25 7.45
CA ASP A 44 -2.27 13.76 6.98
C ASP A 44 -2.43 14.58 5.69
N GLN A 45 -1.55 15.57 5.51
CA GLN A 45 -1.42 16.28 4.24
C GLN A 45 -0.65 15.45 3.22
N ALA A 46 -0.81 15.74 1.93
CA ALA A 46 -0.23 14.98 0.82
C ALA A 46 1.29 14.76 0.96
N GLY A 47 2.07 15.79 1.31
CA GLY A 47 3.52 15.65 1.53
C GLY A 47 3.89 14.76 2.72
N THR A 48 3.10 14.80 3.80
CA THR A 48 3.28 13.89 4.94
C THR A 48 2.91 12.46 4.59
N LEU A 49 1.85 12.29 3.79
CA LEU A 49 1.41 10.99 3.31
C LEU A 49 2.49 10.34 2.45
N GLU A 50 3.10 11.10 1.55
CA GLU A 50 4.21 10.64 0.73
C GLU A 50 5.38 10.14 1.57
N ASN A 51 5.82 10.91 2.57
CA ASN A 51 6.90 10.49 3.46
C ASN A 51 6.57 9.17 4.18
N LYS A 52 5.32 8.99 4.61
CA LYS A 52 4.86 7.74 5.25
C LYS A 52 4.87 6.57 4.27
N ILE A 53 4.44 6.76 3.02
CA ILE A 53 4.48 5.70 2.01
C ILE A 53 5.92 5.40 1.59
N SER A 54 6.79 6.40 1.53
CA SER A 54 8.23 6.18 1.29
C SER A 54 8.88 5.40 2.43
N ALA A 55 8.44 5.59 3.69
CA ALA A 55 8.89 4.73 4.77
C ALA A 55 8.38 3.29 4.60
N LEU A 56 7.14 3.11 4.11
CA LEU A 56 6.61 1.80 3.77
C LEU A 56 7.39 1.14 2.62
N SER A 57 7.85 1.88 1.60
CA SER A 57 8.62 1.28 0.50
C SER A 57 9.93 0.66 1.00
N VAL A 58 10.62 1.34 1.93
CA VAL A 58 11.82 0.82 2.58
C VAL A 58 11.49 -0.43 3.40
N LEU A 59 10.40 -0.39 4.20
CA LEU A 59 9.97 -1.53 4.99
C LEU A 59 9.65 -2.76 4.12
N TYR A 60 8.88 -2.58 3.05
CA TYR A 60 8.52 -3.68 2.15
C TYR A 60 9.75 -4.23 1.42
N THR A 61 10.72 -3.38 1.06
CA THR A 61 11.99 -3.82 0.46
C THR A 61 12.80 -4.66 1.47
N TRP A 62 12.83 -4.26 2.73
CA TRP A 62 13.48 -5.04 3.79
C TRP A 62 12.79 -6.38 4.02
N LEU A 63 11.45 -6.40 4.06
CA LEU A 63 10.68 -7.63 4.24
C LEU A 63 10.93 -8.63 3.10
N GLU A 64 11.06 -8.14 1.87
CA GLU A 64 11.41 -8.98 0.72
C GLU A 64 12.85 -9.52 0.83
N HIS A 65 13.79 -8.69 1.27
CA HIS A 65 15.19 -9.10 1.48
C HIS A 65 15.33 -10.19 2.56
N GLU A 66 14.56 -10.10 3.63
CA GLU A 66 14.55 -11.08 4.72
C GLU A 66 13.58 -12.25 4.48
N GLU A 67 12.93 -12.32 3.31
CA GLU A 67 11.92 -13.32 2.95
C GLU A 67 10.78 -13.45 3.98
N ILE A 68 10.36 -12.31 4.56
CA ILE A 68 9.32 -12.25 5.59
C ILE A 68 7.93 -12.01 4.98
N ASP A 69 7.03 -12.98 5.13
CA ASP A 69 5.60 -12.79 4.84
C ASP A 69 4.84 -12.22 6.05
N LEU A 70 4.45 -10.95 5.94
CA LEU A 70 3.64 -10.26 6.96
C LEU A 70 2.27 -10.91 7.18
N ASN A 71 1.62 -11.42 6.14
CA ASN A 71 0.28 -12.01 6.28
C ASN A 71 0.35 -13.27 7.14
N GLN A 72 1.33 -14.12 6.85
CA GLN A 72 1.58 -15.32 7.65
C GLN A 72 1.92 -14.93 9.09
N ARG A 73 2.84 -13.98 9.30
CA ARG A 73 3.25 -13.56 10.65
C ARG A 73 2.11 -12.97 11.47
N PHE A 74 1.31 -12.09 10.87
CA PHE A 74 0.17 -11.50 11.57
C PHE A 74 -0.91 -12.53 11.91
N SER A 75 -1.08 -13.58 11.09
CA SER A 75 -2.03 -14.65 11.39
C SER A 75 -1.69 -15.44 12.66
N ILE A 76 -0.40 -15.53 12.99
CA ILE A 76 0.12 -16.21 14.19
C ILE A 76 0.56 -15.25 15.30
N LEU A 77 0.27 -13.94 15.17
CA LEU A 77 0.71 -12.89 16.09
C LEU A 77 2.23 -12.87 16.33
N ASN A 78 3.01 -13.27 15.32
CA ASN A 78 4.47 -13.29 15.40
C ASN A 78 5.05 -11.93 14.97
N TYR A 79 5.32 -11.08 15.95
CA TYR A 79 5.92 -9.76 15.75
C TYR A 79 7.42 -9.84 15.48
N LEU A 80 8.01 -8.72 15.03
CA LEU A 80 9.45 -8.62 14.79
C LEU A 80 10.25 -8.90 16.07
N THR A 81 11.31 -9.70 15.97
CA THR A 81 12.24 -9.98 17.06
C THR A 81 13.21 -8.82 17.28
N GLU A 82 13.92 -8.81 18.40
CA GLU A 82 14.94 -7.77 18.66
C GLU A 82 16.04 -7.78 17.59
N ASP A 83 16.48 -8.97 17.16
CA ASP A 83 17.48 -9.11 16.10
C ASP A 83 16.98 -8.56 14.76
N GLU A 84 15.72 -8.83 14.40
CA GLU A 84 15.09 -8.30 13.18
C GLU A 84 14.95 -6.78 13.25
N LEU A 85 14.66 -6.22 14.43
CA LEU A 85 14.59 -4.77 14.63
C LEU A 85 15.96 -4.10 14.49
N VAL A 86 17.02 -4.74 14.97
CA VAL A 86 18.41 -4.27 14.78
C VAL A 86 18.79 -4.33 13.30
N ASN A 87 18.46 -5.43 12.61
CA ASN A 87 18.68 -5.55 11.17
C ASN A 87 17.90 -4.47 10.40
N LEU A 88 16.62 -4.26 10.70
CA LEU A 88 15.81 -3.22 10.07
C LEU A 88 16.39 -1.82 10.31
N ARG A 89 16.90 -1.53 11.51
CA ARG A 89 17.59 -0.26 11.81
C ARG A 89 18.80 -0.07 10.91
N ASP A 90 19.64 -1.10 10.81
CA ASP A 90 20.87 -1.05 10.01
C ASP A 90 20.54 -0.96 8.51
N PHE A 91 19.46 -1.63 8.08
CA PHE A 91 18.90 -1.50 6.75
C PHE A 91 18.48 -0.06 6.47
N CYS A 92 17.74 0.57 7.39
CA CYS A 92 17.29 1.97 7.26
C CYS A 92 18.45 2.98 7.21
N ALA A 93 19.61 2.65 7.78
CA ALA A 93 20.80 3.49 7.72
C ALA A 93 21.46 3.52 6.32
N ASN A 94 21.08 2.61 5.43
CA ASN A 94 21.54 2.64 4.05
C ASN A 94 20.91 3.83 3.29
N ASN A 95 21.69 4.42 2.38
CA ASN A 95 21.17 5.44 1.47
C ASN A 95 20.25 4.78 0.43
N PHE A 96 18.94 4.91 0.62
CA PHE A 96 17.95 4.54 -0.39
C PHE A 96 17.78 5.71 -1.36
N SER A 97 17.98 5.44 -2.65
CA SER A 97 17.53 6.37 -3.69
C SER A 97 16.05 6.13 -3.89
N THR A 98 15.21 6.97 -3.30
CA THR A 98 13.76 6.92 -3.51
C THR A 98 13.47 7.33 -4.96
N LYS A 99 13.06 6.38 -5.80
CA LYS A 99 12.54 6.67 -7.15
C LYS A 99 11.12 7.22 -7.03
N SER A 100 10.96 8.43 -6.48
CA SER A 100 9.69 9.15 -6.50
C SER A 100 9.31 9.39 -7.96
N ILE A 101 8.07 9.11 -8.35
CA ILE A 101 7.58 9.64 -9.63
C ILE A 101 7.10 11.05 -9.38
N ASP A 102 7.77 12.02 -9.98
CA ASP A 102 7.28 13.40 -9.99
C ASP A 102 6.05 13.59 -10.89
N ASN A 103 5.72 12.59 -11.71
CA ASN A 103 4.53 12.58 -12.56
C ASN A 103 3.29 12.16 -11.74
N LEU A 104 2.38 13.10 -11.53
CA LEU A 104 1.02 12.82 -11.05
C LEU A 104 0.26 12.07 -12.15
N SER A 105 -0.10 10.82 -11.90
CA SER A 105 -1.03 10.10 -12.77
C SER A 105 -2.46 10.60 -12.50
N GLN A 106 -3.14 11.09 -13.54
CA GLN A 106 -4.55 11.46 -13.43
C GLN A 106 -5.39 10.19 -13.42
N ILE A 107 -6.11 9.95 -12.32
CA ILE A 107 -7.14 8.92 -12.29
C ILE A 107 -8.42 9.55 -12.80
N ASN A 108 -8.64 9.45 -14.11
CA ASN A 108 -9.95 9.72 -14.68
C ASN A 108 -10.93 8.72 -14.06
N ALA A 109 -12.01 9.19 -13.44
CA ALA A 109 -13.06 8.29 -12.98
C ALA A 109 -13.48 7.38 -14.15
N PHE A 110 -13.34 6.07 -13.99
CA PHE A 110 -13.95 5.12 -14.91
C PHE A 110 -15.42 5.50 -15.03
N LYS A 111 -15.88 5.69 -16.28
CA LYS A 111 -17.26 6.07 -16.62
C LYS A 111 -18.21 5.28 -15.73
N ILE A 112 -18.80 5.94 -14.73
CA ILE A 112 -19.75 5.32 -13.82
C ILE A 112 -20.84 4.74 -14.72
N VAL A 113 -20.94 3.40 -14.77
CA VAL A 113 -22.06 2.75 -15.44
C VAL A 113 -23.30 3.23 -14.70
N ASN A 114 -24.10 4.05 -15.38
CA ASN A 114 -25.23 4.79 -14.81
C ASN A 114 -25.96 3.99 -13.71
N THR A 115 -25.82 4.43 -12.46
CA THR A 115 -26.62 3.94 -11.33
C THR A 115 -28.03 4.53 -11.41
N SER A 116 -28.76 4.17 -12.47
CA SER A 116 -30.19 4.47 -12.61
C SER A 116 -31.07 3.49 -11.82
N GLU A 117 -30.47 2.49 -11.18
CA GLU A 117 -31.15 1.59 -10.27
C GLU A 117 -30.94 2.05 -8.82
N PRO A 118 -32.02 2.22 -8.04
CA PRO A 118 -31.91 2.59 -6.63
C PRO A 118 -31.05 1.56 -5.91
N ILE A 119 -30.16 2.06 -5.05
CA ILE A 119 -29.25 1.26 -4.23
C ILE A 119 -30.09 0.35 -3.33
N THR A 120 -30.44 -0.83 -3.84
CA THR A 120 -31.03 -1.88 -3.04
C THR A 120 -29.92 -2.29 -2.08
N LYS A 121 -30.10 -2.01 -0.78
CA LYS A 121 -29.13 -2.33 0.27
C LYS A 121 -28.44 -3.66 -0.08
N LEU A 122 -27.11 -3.65 -0.20
CA LEU A 122 -26.33 -4.88 -0.40
C LEU A 122 -26.64 -5.83 0.76
N LYS A 123 -27.56 -6.78 0.54
CA LYS A 123 -27.98 -7.75 1.56
C LYS A 123 -26.98 -8.90 1.72
N THR A 124 -25.99 -8.98 0.85
CA THR A 124 -24.94 -10.02 0.88
C THR A 124 -23.67 -9.45 0.27
N CYS A 125 -22.56 -9.46 1.02
CA CYS A 125 -21.24 -9.40 0.38
C CYS A 125 -21.09 -10.65 -0.49
N PRO A 126 -20.77 -10.52 -1.79
CA PRO A 126 -20.38 -11.68 -2.58
C PRO A 126 -19.13 -12.27 -1.91
N LYS A 127 -19.22 -13.55 -1.55
CA LYS A 127 -18.12 -14.31 -0.96
C LYS A 127 -17.01 -14.43 -2.01
N TYR A 128 -16.14 -13.43 -2.12
CA TYR A 128 -14.76 -13.68 -2.53
C TYR A 128 -14.06 -14.33 -1.34
N ALA A 129 -14.35 -15.61 -1.13
CA ALA A 129 -13.48 -16.50 -0.39
C ALA A 129 -12.50 -17.06 -1.42
N PRO A 130 -11.22 -16.64 -1.45
CA PRO A 130 -10.23 -17.49 -2.08
C PRO A 130 -10.23 -18.81 -1.29
N GLU A 131 -10.10 -19.89 -2.04
CA GLU A 131 -10.04 -21.26 -1.52
C GLU A 131 -8.90 -21.41 -0.51
N PHE A 132 -9.17 -21.16 0.77
CA PHE A 132 -8.30 -21.59 1.84
C PHE A 132 -8.46 -23.11 1.97
N VAL A 133 -7.53 -23.80 1.29
CA VAL A 133 -6.91 -25.09 1.66
C VAL A 133 -7.83 -26.06 2.42
N LYS A 134 -8.28 -27.09 1.70
CA LYS A 134 -8.75 -28.34 2.30
C LYS A 134 -7.66 -28.93 3.20
N ALA A 135 -7.99 -29.16 4.47
CA ALA A 135 -7.45 -30.22 5.30
C ALA A 135 -8.60 -30.82 6.12
#